data_AF-A0A7V8G246-F1
#
_entry.id   AF-A0A7V8G246-F1
#
_cell.length_a   1.000
_cell.length_b   1.000
_cell.length_c   1.000
_cell.angle_alpha   90.00
_cell.angle_beta   90.00
_cell.angle_gamma   90.00
#
_symmetry.space_group_name_H-M   'P 1'
#
loop_
_entity.id
_entity.type
_entity.pdbx_description
1 polymer ?
#
loop_
_entity_poly.entity_id
_entity_poly.type
_entity_poly.pdbx_seq_one_letter_code
_entity_poly.pdbx_strand_id
1 'polypeptide(L)'
;MRAHGRPWPESGLDEATQDPYHLQLLGRLSASVAAGIALADSAALQYQEALERGAALDATAWGQLALRVAQAKSVASEVAVDTTSQIFQTTGARSTANAHGLDIYWRNVRTHSVHDPLPYRQREIGQYLLQYLLQARLPQPRLRKPPA
;
A
#
# COMPACT_ATOMS: atom_id res chain seq x y z
N MET A 1 -23.80 2.83 2.78
CA MET A 1 -24.21 2.31 4.10
C MET A 1 -25.28 3.16 4.78
N ARG A 2 -25.06 4.44 5.12
CA ARG A 2 -26.05 5.23 5.88
C ARG A 2 -27.40 5.44 5.17
N ALA A 3 -27.39 5.84 3.90
CA ALA A 3 -28.64 6.16 3.19
C ALA A 3 -29.41 4.93 2.68
N HIS A 4 -28.72 3.81 2.43
CA HIS A 4 -29.29 2.68 1.69
C HIS A 4 -28.91 1.30 2.26
N GLY A 5 -28.15 1.23 3.35
CA GLY A 5 -27.72 -0.03 3.97
C GLY A 5 -28.91 -0.75 4.58
N ARG A 6 -28.92 -2.09 4.47
CA ARG A 6 -29.86 -2.95 5.19
C ARG A 6 -29.06 -3.89 6.08
N PRO A 7 -29.46 -4.07 7.36
CA PRO A 7 -28.83 -5.04 8.23
C PRO A 7 -29.00 -6.45 7.66
N TRP A 8 -28.09 -7.35 8.01
CA TRP A 8 -28.26 -8.77 7.65
C TRP A 8 -29.52 -9.30 8.32
N PRO A 9 -30.40 -10.06 7.63
CA PRO A 9 -31.70 -10.46 8.18
C PRO A 9 -31.60 -11.22 9.51
N GLU A 10 -30.53 -11.98 9.70
CA GLU A 10 -30.31 -12.81 10.90
C GLU A 10 -29.51 -12.08 11.99
N SER A 11 -29.07 -10.84 11.74
CA SER A 11 -28.25 -10.08 12.71
C SER A 11 -29.04 -9.57 13.91
N GLY A 12 -30.37 -9.46 13.80
CA GLY A 12 -31.21 -8.86 14.83
C GLY A 12 -30.99 -7.35 15.03
N LEU A 13 -30.29 -6.68 14.11
CA LEU A 13 -29.99 -5.25 14.17
C LEU A 13 -30.99 -4.44 13.35
N ASP A 14 -31.27 -3.22 13.80
CA ASP A 14 -32.12 -2.28 13.07
C ASP A 14 -31.35 -1.54 11.97
N GLU A 15 -30.04 -1.32 12.18
CA GLU A 15 -29.20 -0.55 11.27
C GLU A 15 -27.97 -1.34 10.78
N ALA A 16 -27.70 -1.28 9.48
CA ALA A 16 -26.50 -1.85 8.88
C ALA A 16 -25.19 -1.24 9.43
N THR A 17 -25.27 -0.03 9.99
CA THR A 17 -24.14 0.70 10.62
C THR A 17 -23.76 0.16 11.99
N GLN A 18 -24.62 -0.65 12.60
CA GLN A 18 -24.38 -1.30 13.89
C GLN A 18 -23.80 -2.72 13.74
N ASP A 19 -23.70 -3.22 12.50
CA ASP A 19 -23.20 -4.57 12.24
C ASP A 19 -21.72 -4.69 12.66
N PRO A 20 -21.38 -5.58 13.61
CA PRO A 20 -20.03 -5.68 14.15
C PRO A 20 -19.01 -6.11 13.08
N TYR A 21 -19.42 -6.86 12.06
CA TYR A 21 -18.53 -7.30 10.98
C TYR A 21 -18.27 -6.16 9.98
N HIS A 22 -19.27 -5.32 9.72
CA HIS A 22 -19.03 -4.10 8.96
C HIS A 22 -18.08 -3.15 9.68
N LEU A 23 -18.28 -2.95 10.98
CA LEU A 23 -17.41 -2.10 11.82
C LEU A 23 -15.98 -2.65 11.87
N GLN A 24 -15.82 -3.96 12.06
CA GLN A 24 -14.52 -4.64 12.04
C GLN A 24 -13.82 -4.45 10.69
N LEU A 25 -14.52 -4.68 9.57
CA LEU A 25 -13.93 -4.58 8.24
C LEU A 25 -13.51 -3.14 7.92
N LEU A 26 -14.36 -2.15 8.20
CA LEU A 26 -14.01 -0.74 8.02
C LEU A 26 -12.83 -0.34 8.90
N GLY A 27 -12.79 -0.80 10.15
CA GLY A 27 -11.66 -0.57 11.06
C GLY A 27 -10.36 -1.15 10.51
N ARG A 28 -10.39 -2.41 10.05
CA ARG A 28 -9.24 -3.08 9.45
C ARG A 28 -8.74 -2.34 8.20
N LEU A 29 -9.63 -2.03 7.25
CA LEU A 29 -9.27 -1.33 6.02
C LEU A 29 -8.71 0.07 6.31
N SER A 30 -9.37 0.82 7.21
CA SER A 30 -8.92 2.15 7.62
C SER A 30 -7.53 2.11 8.27
N ALA A 31 -7.28 1.15 9.17
CA ALA A 31 -5.98 0.99 9.81
C ALA A 31 -4.88 0.63 8.81
N SER A 32 -5.17 -0.26 7.86
CA SER A 32 -4.23 -0.62 6.78
C SER A 32 -3.89 0.58 5.89
N VAL A 33 -4.89 1.38 5.50
CA VAL A 33 -4.68 2.60 4.71
C VAL A 33 -3.83 3.60 5.48
N ALA A 34 -4.13 3.84 6.76
CA ALA A 34 -3.34 4.73 7.61
C ALA A 34 -1.89 4.26 7.74
N ALA A 35 -1.64 2.96 7.91
CA ALA A 35 -0.30 2.39 7.95
C ALA A 35 0.46 2.58 6.62
N GLY A 36 -0.21 2.37 5.49
CA GLY A 36 0.35 2.60 4.15
C GLY A 36 0.72 4.07 3.92
N ILE A 37 -0.15 5.00 4.32
CA ILE A 37 0.10 6.45 4.26
C ILE A 37 1.31 6.82 5.12
N ALA A 38 1.33 6.39 6.40
CA ALA A 38 2.43 6.70 7.30
C ALA A 38 3.79 6.21 6.77
N LEU A 39 3.83 5.03 6.15
CA LEU A 39 5.04 4.51 5.53
C LEU A 39 5.45 5.31 4.27
N ALA A 40 4.48 5.71 3.45
CA ALA A 40 4.73 6.54 2.27
C ALA A 40 5.25 7.93 2.64
N ASP A 41 4.63 8.59 3.64
CA ASP A 41 5.05 9.89 4.15
C ASP A 41 6.46 9.82 4.73
N SER A 42 6.77 8.77 5.51
CA SER A 42 8.11 8.53 6.03
C SER A 42 9.15 8.35 4.92
N ALA A 43 8.80 7.63 3.85
CA ALA A 43 9.69 7.46 2.69
C ALA A 43 9.87 8.78 1.91
N ALA A 44 8.82 9.60 1.80
CA ALA A 44 8.88 10.91 1.16
C ALA A 44 9.79 11.89 1.92
N LEU A 45 9.71 11.91 3.26
CA LEU A 45 10.61 12.73 4.09
C LEU A 45 12.09 12.33 3.89
N GLN A 46 12.39 11.03 3.94
CA GLN A 46 13.76 10.55 3.68
C GLN A 46 14.23 10.84 2.25
N TYR A 47 13.31 10.83 1.28
CA TYR A 47 13.62 11.22 -0.08
C TYR A 47 13.97 12.70 -0.17
N GLN A 48 13.24 13.57 0.54
CA GLN A 48 13.53 14.99 0.62
C GLN A 48 14.91 15.25 1.24
N GLU A 49 15.24 14.62 2.36
CA GLU A 49 16.58 14.72 2.99
C GLU A 49 17.69 14.27 2.03
N ALA A 50 17.45 13.22 1.24
CA ALA A 50 18.39 12.75 0.24
C ALA A 50 18.57 13.75 -0.91
N LEU A 51 17.51 14.43 -1.35
CA LEU A 51 17.61 15.51 -2.33
C LEU A 51 18.45 16.67 -1.82
N GLU A 52 18.26 17.06 -0.56
CA GLU A 52 19.00 18.15 0.09
C GLU A 52 20.51 17.83 0.21
N ARG A 53 20.86 16.57 0.44
CA ARG A 53 22.27 16.13 0.43
C ARG A 53 22.92 16.16 -0.95
N GLY A 54 22.14 16.02 -2.03
CA GLY A 54 22.64 16.06 -3.41
C GLY A 54 23.84 15.13 -3.64
N ALA A 55 24.95 15.69 -4.12
CA ALA A 55 26.18 14.94 -4.43
C ALA A 55 26.89 14.34 -3.19
N ALA A 56 26.56 14.80 -1.98
CA ALA A 56 27.11 14.26 -0.73
C ALA A 56 26.38 13.01 -0.23
N LEU A 57 25.40 12.50 -0.98
CA LEU A 57 24.69 11.28 -0.67
C LEU A 57 25.50 10.05 -1.10
N ASP A 58 26.01 9.32 -0.12
CA ASP A 58 26.76 8.09 -0.37
C ASP A 58 25.87 6.92 -0.81
N ALA A 59 26.50 5.87 -1.34
CA ALA A 59 25.81 4.68 -1.85
C ALA A 59 25.03 3.92 -0.76
N THR A 60 25.46 3.99 0.49
CA THR A 60 24.77 3.35 1.63
C THR A 60 23.47 4.04 1.94
N ALA A 61 23.49 5.37 2.08
CA ALA A 61 22.29 6.16 2.28
C ALA A 61 21.31 6.02 1.10
N TRP A 62 21.82 5.98 -0.13
CA TRP A 62 20.99 5.70 -1.31
C TRP A 62 20.32 4.32 -1.26
N GLY A 63 21.07 3.28 -0.86
CA GLY A 63 20.53 1.93 -0.70
C GLY A 63 19.43 1.85 0.37
N GLN A 64 19.61 2.54 1.50
CA GLN A 64 18.61 2.61 2.57
C GLN A 64 17.34 3.33 2.11
N LEU A 65 17.47 4.44 1.39
CA LEU A 65 16.32 5.14 0.81
C LEU A 65 15.58 4.25 -0.19
N ALA A 66 16.31 3.57 -1.09
CA ALA A 66 15.72 2.68 -2.07
C ALA A 66 14.95 1.53 -1.40
N LEU A 67 15.46 0.98 -0.29
CA LEU A 67 14.75 -0.01 0.52
C LEU A 67 13.42 0.55 1.05
N ARG A 68 13.44 1.75 1.61
CA ARG A 68 12.26 2.40 2.21
C ARG A 68 11.18 2.70 1.16
N VAL A 69 11.57 3.20 0.00
CA VAL A 69 10.67 3.40 -1.14
C VAL A 69 10.07 2.07 -1.62
N ALA A 70 10.89 1.01 -1.70
CA ALA A 70 10.40 -0.32 -2.09
C ALA A 70 9.39 -0.88 -1.08
N GLN A 71 9.65 -0.73 0.22
CA GLN A 71 8.72 -1.12 1.30
C GLN A 71 7.41 -0.35 1.21
N ALA A 72 7.47 0.97 1.06
CA ALA A 72 6.29 1.82 0.90
C ALA A 72 5.46 1.41 -0.32
N LYS A 73 6.10 1.18 -1.48
CA LYS A 73 5.43 0.68 -2.68
C LYS A 73 4.75 -0.67 -2.45
N SER A 74 5.42 -1.61 -1.78
CA SER A 74 4.87 -2.94 -1.50
C SER A 74 3.58 -2.83 -0.70
N VAL A 75 3.64 -2.16 0.45
CA VAL A 75 2.50 -2.01 1.35
C VAL A 75 1.37 -1.24 0.67
N ALA A 76 1.67 -0.10 0.04
CA ALA A 76 0.65 0.72 -0.62
C ALA A 76 -0.07 -0.06 -1.73
N SER A 77 0.65 -0.87 -2.51
CA SER A 77 0.05 -1.66 -3.60
C SER A 77 -0.90 -2.73 -3.06
N GLU A 78 -0.48 -3.47 -2.03
CA GLU A 78 -1.31 -4.53 -1.42
C GLU A 78 -2.53 -3.95 -0.71
N VAL A 79 -2.33 -2.91 0.09
CA VAL A 79 -3.41 -2.23 0.83
C VAL A 79 -4.42 -1.62 -0.13
N ALA A 80 -3.99 -0.97 -1.21
CA ALA A 80 -4.90 -0.37 -2.18
C ALA A 80 -5.73 -1.43 -2.91
N VAL A 81 -5.12 -2.54 -3.33
CA VAL A 81 -5.85 -3.65 -3.99
C VAL A 81 -6.83 -4.30 -3.03
N ASP A 82 -6.42 -4.58 -1.78
CA ASP A 82 -7.31 -5.17 -0.77
C ASP A 82 -8.46 -4.23 -0.45
N THR A 83 -8.18 -2.96 -0.15
CA THR A 83 -9.22 -2.00 0.23
C THR A 83 -10.27 -1.81 -0.84
N THR A 84 -9.84 -1.61 -2.09
CA THR A 84 -10.76 -1.39 -3.22
C THR A 84 -11.57 -2.63 -3.60
N SER A 85 -11.10 -3.83 -3.25
CA SER A 85 -11.83 -5.09 -3.45
C SER A 85 -12.78 -5.40 -2.29
N GLN A 86 -12.31 -5.27 -1.04
CA GLN A 86 -13.04 -5.71 0.14
C GLN A 86 -14.16 -4.75 0.57
N ILE A 87 -14.10 -3.48 0.16
CA ILE A 87 -15.09 -2.47 0.58
C ILE A 87 -16.54 -2.88 0.23
N PHE A 88 -16.72 -3.66 -0.84
CA PHE A 88 -18.00 -4.19 -1.29
C PHE A 88 -18.73 -5.05 -0.24
N GLN A 89 -18.00 -5.70 0.67
CA GLN A 89 -18.59 -6.50 1.74
C GLN A 89 -19.37 -5.63 2.74
N THR A 90 -19.00 -4.35 2.89
CA THR A 90 -19.71 -3.41 3.77
C THR A 90 -20.80 -2.62 3.06
N THR A 91 -20.69 -2.46 1.74
CA THR A 91 -21.67 -1.70 0.94
C THR A 91 -22.78 -2.56 0.35
N GLY A 92 -22.58 -3.89 0.29
CA GLY A 92 -23.56 -4.89 -0.12
C GLY A 92 -23.80 -4.97 -1.63
N ALA A 93 -24.54 -5.98 -2.08
CA ALA A 93 -24.69 -6.31 -3.51
C ALA A 93 -25.17 -5.14 -4.39
N ARG A 94 -26.07 -4.27 -3.91
CA ARG A 94 -26.54 -3.11 -4.68
C ARG A 94 -25.40 -2.15 -5.11
N SER A 95 -24.33 -2.09 -4.33
CA SER A 95 -23.19 -1.23 -4.62
C SER A 95 -22.37 -1.65 -5.85
N THR A 96 -22.59 -2.86 -6.39
CA THR A 96 -21.96 -3.32 -7.62
C THR A 96 -22.64 -2.81 -8.88
N ALA A 97 -23.77 -2.12 -8.77
CA ALA A 97 -24.45 -1.54 -9.93
C ALA A 97 -23.58 -0.48 -10.61
N ASN A 98 -23.55 -0.50 -11.95
CA ASN A 98 -22.79 0.46 -12.77
C ASN A 98 -23.10 1.93 -12.46
N ALA A 99 -24.32 2.22 -11.97
CA ALA A 99 -24.72 3.57 -11.56
C ALA A 99 -23.87 4.13 -10.40
N HIS A 100 -23.23 3.29 -9.60
CA HIS A 100 -22.34 3.70 -8.52
C HIS A 100 -20.86 3.77 -8.95
N GLY A 101 -20.44 2.94 -9.92
CA GLY A 101 -19.10 2.97 -10.50
C GLY A 101 -17.95 2.72 -9.52
N LEU A 102 -18.19 2.09 -8.37
CA LEU A 102 -17.18 1.87 -7.32
C LEU A 102 -16.04 0.94 -7.76
N ASP A 103 -16.26 0.13 -8.79
CA ASP A 103 -15.26 -0.74 -9.40
C ASP A 103 -14.13 0.05 -10.07
N ILE A 104 -14.32 1.34 -10.38
CA ILE A 104 -13.29 2.19 -10.98
C ILE A 104 -12.03 2.29 -10.12
N TYR A 105 -12.18 2.30 -8.79
CA TYR A 105 -11.05 2.39 -7.88
C TYR A 105 -10.19 1.13 -7.95
N TRP A 106 -10.81 -0.05 -7.92
CA TRP A 106 -10.09 -1.32 -8.06
C TRP A 106 -9.44 -1.44 -9.44
N ARG A 107 -10.16 -1.08 -10.52
CA ARG A 107 -9.60 -1.12 -11.88
C ARG A 107 -8.37 -0.22 -12.01
N ASN A 108 -8.46 1.03 -11.55
CA ASN A 108 -7.35 1.98 -11.61
C ASN A 108 -6.13 1.49 -10.81
N VAL A 109 -6.35 1.05 -9.56
CA VAL A 109 -5.28 0.50 -8.72
C VAL A 109 -4.69 -0.74 -9.35
N ARG A 110 -5.52 -1.65 -9.89
CA ARG A 110 -5.03 -2.88 -10.50
C ARG A 110 -4.19 -2.60 -11.74
N THR A 111 -4.64 -1.70 -12.63
CA THR A 111 -3.87 -1.27 -13.81
C THR A 111 -2.52 -0.68 -13.42
N HIS A 112 -2.49 0.23 -12.44
CA HIS A 112 -1.24 0.90 -12.05
C HIS A 112 -0.29 -0.01 -11.26
N SER A 113 -0.82 -0.83 -10.34
CA SER A 113 -0.02 -1.69 -9.46
C SER A 113 0.76 -2.78 -10.19
N VAL A 114 0.35 -3.17 -11.41
CA VAL A 114 1.02 -4.21 -12.21
C VAL A 114 2.09 -3.67 -13.15
N HIS A 115 2.32 -2.36 -13.21
CA HIS A 115 3.39 -1.76 -14.03
C HIS A 115 4.76 -2.35 -13.68
N ASP A 116 5.06 -2.46 -12.38
CA ASP A 116 6.26 -3.15 -11.90
C ASP A 116 5.83 -4.43 -11.16
N PRO A 117 6.47 -5.58 -11.42
CA PRO A 117 6.15 -6.80 -10.72
C PRO A 117 6.45 -6.68 -9.22
N LEU A 118 5.42 -6.59 -8.39
CA LEU A 118 5.56 -6.46 -6.94
C LEU A 118 6.41 -7.58 -6.30
N PRO A 119 6.31 -8.86 -6.71
CA PRO A 119 7.16 -9.91 -6.16
C PRO A 119 8.66 -9.66 -6.35
N TYR A 120 9.07 -9.01 -7.45
CA TYR A 120 10.47 -8.66 -7.67
C TYR A 120 10.93 -7.56 -6.69
N ARG A 121 10.08 -6.56 -6.43
CA ARG A 121 10.35 -5.53 -5.42
C ARG A 121 10.45 -6.12 -4.01
N GLN A 122 9.56 -7.04 -3.65
CA GLN A 122 9.60 -7.74 -2.37
C GLN A 122 10.85 -8.61 -2.22
N ARG A 123 11.26 -9.30 -3.30
CA ARG A 123 12.52 -10.02 -3.33
C ARG A 123 13.72 -9.10 -3.11
N GLU A 124 13.75 -7.91 -3.72
CA GLU A 124 14.81 -6.92 -3.52
C GLU A 124 14.91 -6.46 -2.06
N ILE A 125 13.77 -6.24 -1.39
CA ILE A 125 13.71 -5.94 0.05
C ILE A 125 14.34 -7.09 0.85
N GLY A 126 13.93 -8.33 0.58
CA GLY A 126 14.46 -9.52 1.27
C GLY A 126 15.96 -9.72 1.03
N GLN A 127 16.43 -9.51 -0.21
CA GLN A 127 17.84 -9.57 -0.57
C GLN A 127 18.65 -8.52 0.17
N TYR A 128 18.16 -7.28 0.24
CA TYR A 128 18.81 -6.21 1.01
C TYR A 128 18.91 -6.59 2.49
N LEU A 129 17.81 -7.04 3.12
CA LEU A 129 17.83 -7.42 4.53
C LEU A 129 18.83 -8.55 4.80
N LEU A 130 18.88 -9.57 3.93
CA LEU A 130 19.78 -10.71 4.12
C LEU A 130 21.25 -10.37 3.81
N GLN A 131 21.55 -9.70 2.69
CA GLN A 131 22.93 -9.39 2.31
C GLN A 131 23.52 -8.23 3.11
N TYR A 132 22.73 -7.21 3.40
CA TYR A 132 23.23 -6.01 4.07
C TYR A 132 23.40 -6.22 5.57
N LEU A 133 22.46 -6.93 6.24
CA LEU A 133 22.59 -7.24 7.67
C LEU A 133 23.62 -8.34 7.95
N LEU A 134 23.80 -9.31 7.05
CA LEU A 134 24.75 -10.42 7.27
C LEU A 134 26.16 -10.15 6.73
N GLN A 135 26.34 -9.27 5.74
CA GLN A 135 27.64 -9.12 5.05
C GLN A 135 28.18 -7.69 4.99
N ALA A 136 27.47 -6.69 5.53
CA ALA A 136 27.87 -5.27 5.48
C ALA A 136 28.29 -4.78 4.06
N ARG A 137 27.70 -5.36 3.00
CA ARG A 137 28.11 -5.13 1.61
C ARG A 137 26.96 -4.59 0.77
N LEU A 138 27.23 -3.52 0.01
CA LEU A 138 26.26 -2.80 -0.82
C LEU A 138 25.72 -3.65 -1.97
N PRO A 139 24.38 -3.71 -2.16
CA PRO A 139 23.83 -4.24 -3.40
C PRO A 139 24.28 -3.33 -4.54
N GLN A 140 24.70 -3.93 -5.66
CA GLN A 140 25.03 -3.15 -6.85
C GLN A 140 23.73 -2.61 -7.48
N PRO A 141 23.57 -1.29 -7.63
CA PRO A 141 22.38 -0.71 -8.23
C PRO A 141 22.29 -1.10 -9.71
N ARG A 142 21.14 -1.65 -10.13
CA ARG A 142 20.92 -2.04 -11.53
C ARG A 142 20.63 -0.86 -12.47
N LEU A 143 20.32 0.34 -11.94
CA LEU A 143 19.78 1.44 -12.73
C LEU A 143 20.58 2.76 -12.73
N ARG A 144 21.77 2.81 -12.11
CA ARG A 144 22.69 3.94 -12.35
C ARG A 144 24.12 3.55 -11.97
N LYS A 145 25.04 3.57 -12.94
CA LYS A 145 26.47 3.70 -12.62
C LYS A 145 26.66 5.12 -12.05
N PRO A 146 27.43 5.31 -10.97
CA PRO A 146 27.77 6.65 -10.51
C PRO A 146 28.45 7.43 -11.65
N PRO A 147 28.21 8.75 -11.77
CA PRO A 147 28.90 9.56 -12.77
C PRO A 147 30.42 9.45 -12.57
N ALA A 148 31.13 9.46 -13.69
CA ALA A 148 32.60 9.44 -13.75
C ALA A 148 33.20 10.69 -13.11
#